data_AF-A0A5J6QCE6-F1
#
_entry.id   AF-A0A5J6QCE6-F1
#
_cell.length_a   1.000
_cell.length_b   1.000
_cell.length_c   1.000
_cell.angle_alpha   90.00
_cell.angle_beta   90.00
_cell.angle_gamma   90.00
#
_symmetry.space_group_name_H-M   'P 1'
#
loop_
_entity.id
_entity.type
_entity.pdbx_description
1 polymer ?
#
loop_
_entity_poly.entity_id
_entity_poly.type
_entity_poly.pdbx_seq_one_letter_code
_entity_poly.pdbx_strand_id
1 'polypeptide(L)'
;MFRYLMDNAIASKDALSLSLGVSLTSEQVAALTHDIVWMEEREVRGETVLVPVLYMAQTQGRLAPSGALIQGHDVALISGAALNNQGTLRASHNLDAHADNITNSGLACTAYARARCHV
;
A
#
# COMPACT_ATOMS: atom_id res chain seq x y z
N MET A 1 23.77 -6.97 9.54
CA MET A 1 22.31 -6.74 9.41
C MET A 1 21.90 -5.34 9.87
N PHE A 2 22.12 -4.93 11.12
CA PHE A 2 21.75 -3.60 11.63
C PHE A 2 22.33 -2.39 10.88
N ARG A 3 23.59 -2.49 10.41
CA ARG A 3 24.24 -1.42 9.62
C ARG A 3 23.47 -1.10 8.33
N TYR A 4 22.97 -2.13 7.65
CA TYR A 4 22.26 -1.99 6.39
C TYR A 4 20.94 -1.24 6.54
N LEU A 5 20.23 -1.47 7.65
CA LEU A 5 18.99 -0.75 7.97
C LEU A 5 19.25 0.73 8.33
N MET A 6 20.40 1.03 8.95
CA MET A 6 20.80 2.41 9.25
C MET A 6 21.24 3.16 8.00
N ASP A 7 21.95 2.50 7.08
CA ASP A 7 22.39 3.12 5.82
C ASP A 7 21.19 3.48 4.93
N ASN A 8 20.14 2.63 4.89
CA ASN A 8 18.89 2.93 4.20
C ASN A 8 18.13 4.11 4.82
N ALA A 9 18.17 4.26 6.14
CA ALA A 9 17.55 5.38 6.85
C ALA A 9 18.26 6.71 6.55
N ILE A 10 19.60 6.70 6.40
CA ILE A 10 20.37 7.88 6.01
C ILE A 10 20.05 8.29 4.57
N ALA A 11 20.01 7.33 3.63
CA ALA A 11 19.63 7.60 2.24
C ALA A 11 18.20 8.18 2.13
N SER A 12 17.28 7.67 2.94
CA SER A 12 15.89 8.16 2.99
C SER A 12 15.78 9.53 3.66
N LYS A 13 16.63 9.83 4.66
CA LYS A 13 16.70 11.14 5.31
C LYS A 13 17.07 12.24 4.31
N ASP A 14 18.09 12.03 3.50
CA ASP A 14 18.56 13.04 2.54
C ASP A 14 17.55 13.21 1.38
N ALA A 15 16.91 12.12 0.95
CA ALA A 15 15.91 12.16 -0.11
C ALA A 15 14.57 12.81 0.30
N LEU A 16 14.17 12.69 1.57
CA LEU A 16 12.85 13.12 2.08
C LEU A 16 12.92 14.23 3.12
N SER A 17 14.12 14.78 3.38
CA SER A 17 14.39 15.82 4.40
C SER A 17 13.81 15.45 5.78
N LEU A 18 13.98 14.19 6.19
CA LEU A 18 13.42 13.68 7.46
C LEU A 18 14.18 14.26 8.65
N SER A 19 13.45 14.85 9.60
CA SER A 19 14.01 15.37 10.86
C SER A 19 13.85 14.32 11.97
N LEU A 20 14.95 14.04 12.68
CA LEU A 20 14.95 13.09 13.80
C LEU A 20 13.96 13.55 14.87
N GLY A 21 13.21 12.61 15.45
CA GLY A 21 12.21 12.90 16.47
C GLY A 21 10.79 13.18 15.94
N VAL A 22 10.62 13.37 14.63
CA VAL A 22 9.31 13.61 14.01
C VAL A 22 8.80 12.34 13.32
N SER A 23 7.52 12.01 13.54
CA SER A 23 6.81 10.94 12.84
C SER A 23 6.69 11.25 11.34
N LEU A 24 6.89 10.25 10.48
CA LEU A 24 6.74 10.44 9.03
C LEU A 24 5.27 10.68 8.66
N THR A 25 5.03 11.62 7.75
CA THR A 25 3.70 11.82 7.15
C THR A 25 3.32 10.66 6.24
N SER A 26 2.03 10.46 6.00
CA SER A 26 1.51 9.45 5.05
C SER A 26 2.16 9.55 3.67
N GLU A 27 2.39 10.78 3.19
CA GLU A 27 3.01 11.09 1.91
C GLU A 27 4.50 10.70 1.90
N GLN A 28 5.22 10.96 2.98
CA GLN A 28 6.63 10.55 3.13
C GLN A 28 6.76 9.04 3.24
N VAL A 29 5.84 8.36 3.94
CA VAL A 29 5.79 6.90 4.02
C VAL A 29 5.51 6.29 2.64
N ALA A 30 4.61 6.89 1.85
CA ALA A 30 4.32 6.45 0.50
C ALA A 30 5.50 6.64 -0.48
N ALA A 31 6.40 7.58 -0.19
CA ALA A 31 7.60 7.83 -0.98
C ALA A 31 8.80 6.94 -0.59
N LEU A 32 8.68 6.14 0.48
CA LEU A 32 9.74 5.21 0.88
C LEU A 32 9.93 4.12 -0.19
N THR A 33 11.19 3.91 -0.59
CA THR A 33 11.58 2.87 -1.55
C THR A 33 12.09 1.60 -0.88
N HIS A 34 12.50 1.69 0.38
CA HIS A 34 12.99 0.58 1.22
C HIS A 34 12.38 0.70 2.62
N ASP A 35 12.18 -0.44 3.29
CA ASP A 35 11.76 -0.45 4.69
C ASP A 35 12.83 0.23 5.55
N ILE A 36 12.39 1.11 6.46
CA ILE A 36 13.29 1.83 7.36
C ILE A 36 12.81 1.72 8.81
N VAL A 37 13.75 1.71 9.75
CA VAL A 37 13.47 1.95 11.17
C VAL A 37 13.84 3.40 11.47
N TRP A 38 12.91 4.14 12.06
CA TRP A 38 13.06 5.55 12.38
C TRP A 38 12.82 5.81 13.86
N MET A 39 13.50 6.82 14.41
CA MET A 39 13.36 7.21 15.82
C MET A 39 12.33 8.33 15.95
N GLU A 40 11.23 8.04 16.63
CA GLU A 40 10.12 8.97 16.91
C GLU A 40 10.10 9.34 18.39
N GLU A 41 9.78 10.60 18.70
CA GLU A 41 9.54 11.02 20.09
C GLU A 41 8.20 10.50 20.60
N ARG A 42 8.23 9.80 21.74
CA ARG A 42 7.04 9.29 22.41
C ARG A 42 7.09 9.60 23.89
N GLU A 43 5.98 10.09 24.42
CA GLU A 43 5.83 10.27 25.86
C GLU A 43 5.50 8.92 26.50
N VAL A 44 6.45 8.38 27.27
CA VAL A 44 6.28 7.13 28.01
C VAL A 44 6.39 7.49 29.49
N ARG A 45 5.28 7.32 30.22
CA ARG A 45 5.22 7.58 31.67
C ARG A 45 5.62 9.01 32.08
N GLY A 46 5.34 10.00 31.23
CA GLY A 46 5.65 11.42 31.50
C GLY A 46 7.06 11.85 31.11
N GLU A 47 7.85 10.98 30.48
CA GLU A 47 9.15 11.30 29.91
C GLU A 47 9.12 11.15 28.38
N THR A 48 9.64 12.16 27.67
CA THR A 48 9.82 12.10 26.22
C THR A 48 11.04 11.26 25.90
N VAL A 49 10.83 10.11 25.26
CA VAL A 49 11.88 9.19 24.86
C VAL A 49 11.80 8.90 23.37
N LEU A 50 12.96 8.65 22.77
CA LEU A 50 13.02 8.22 21.37
C LEU A 50 12.79 6.70 21.30
N VAL A 51 11.79 6.27 20.52
CA VAL A 51 11.50 4.85 20.30
C VAL A 51 11.67 4.48 18.83
N PRO A 52 12.14 3.25 18.54
CA PRO A 52 12.25 2.78 17.16
C PRO A 52 10.88 2.40 16.61
N VAL A 53 10.53 2.98 15.46
CA VAL A 53 9.30 2.70 14.71
C VAL A 53 9.68 2.17 13.33
N LEU A 54 9.09 1.04 12.93
CA LEU A 54 9.29 0.46 11.61
C LEU A 54 8.30 1.08 10.61
N TYR A 55 8.83 1.74 9.59
CA TYR A 55 8.07 2.23 8.45
C TYR A 55 8.35 1.35 7.24
N MET A 56 7.30 0.70 6.74
CA MET A 56 7.41 -0.19 5.60
C MET A 56 7.24 0.61 4.32
N ALA A 57 8.20 0.47 3.40
CA ALA A 57 8.06 1.02 2.07
C ALA A 57 6.88 0.37 1.38
N GLN A 58 6.05 1.21 0.76
CA GLN A 58 5.10 0.72 -0.23
C GLN A 58 5.91 0.28 -1.43
N THR A 59 6.34 -0.98 -1.45
CA THR A 59 6.87 -1.58 -2.66
C THR A 59 5.78 -1.43 -3.71
N GLN A 60 6.06 -0.72 -4.80
CA GLN A 60 5.28 -0.78 -6.03
C GLN A 60 5.21 -2.27 -6.42
N GLY A 61 4.19 -2.98 -5.94
CA GLY A 61 4.21 -4.45 -5.94
C GLY A 61 3.56 -5.16 -4.74
N ARG A 62 3.31 -4.50 -3.60
CA ARG A 62 2.48 -5.11 -2.53
C ARG A 62 0.98 -4.85 -2.68
N LEU A 63 0.62 -3.88 -3.51
CA LEU A 63 -0.73 -3.60 -4.01
C LEU A 63 -0.73 -3.20 -5.50
N ALA A 64 0.34 -3.50 -6.25
CA ALA A 64 0.19 -3.62 -7.70
C ALA A 64 -0.20 -5.08 -7.92
N PRO A 65 -1.36 -5.40 -8.52
CA PRO A 65 -1.73 -6.77 -8.73
C PRO A 65 -0.67 -7.41 -9.63
N SER A 66 0.21 -8.22 -9.04
CA SER A 66 1.28 -8.94 -9.75
C SER A 66 0.72 -10.14 -10.52
N GLY A 67 -0.52 -10.02 -10.99
CA GLY A 67 -1.32 -11.05 -11.63
C GLY A 67 -1.97 -10.52 -12.90
N ALA A 68 -2.91 -11.30 -13.45
CA ALA A 68 -3.59 -10.95 -14.69
C ALA A 68 -4.35 -9.60 -14.60
N LEU A 69 -4.33 -8.83 -15.69
CA LEU A 69 -5.21 -7.66 -15.89
C LEU A 69 -6.41 -8.09 -16.73
N ILE A 70 -7.61 -7.92 -16.19
CA ILE A 70 -8.87 -8.07 -16.92
C ILE A 70 -9.44 -6.67 -17.11
N GLN A 71 -9.49 -6.22 -18.37
CA GLN A 71 -10.01 -4.91 -18.73
C GLN A 71 -11.10 -5.01 -19.81
N GLY A 72 -12.19 -4.28 -19.62
CA GLY A 72 -13.29 -4.21 -20.57
C GLY A 72 -14.08 -2.90 -20.46
N HIS A 73 -14.97 -2.65 -21.42
CA HIS A 73 -15.92 -1.55 -21.31
C HIS A 73 -16.92 -1.85 -20.19
N ASP A 74 -17.55 -3.02 -20.28
CA ASP A 74 -18.32 -3.66 -19.22
C ASP A 74 -17.68 -5.00 -18.90
N VAL A 75 -17.49 -5.29 -17.62
CA VAL A 75 -16.90 -6.54 -17.14
C VAL A 75 -17.93 -7.23 -16.26
N ALA A 76 -18.33 -8.45 -16.62
CA ALA A 76 -19.18 -9.30 -15.81
C ALA A 76 -18.43 -10.58 -15.47
N LEU A 77 -18.26 -10.86 -14.18
CA LEU A 77 -17.63 -12.07 -13.66
C LEU A 77 -18.69 -12.93 -12.99
N ILE A 78 -18.91 -14.14 -13.50
CA ILE A 78 -19.93 -15.05 -12.97
C ILE A 78 -19.22 -16.35 -12.61
N SER A 79 -19.24 -16.70 -11.33
CA SER A 79 -18.71 -17.97 -10.79
C SER A 79 -19.77 -18.64 -9.95
N GLY A 80 -20.00 -19.94 -10.17
CA GLY A 80 -21.03 -20.70 -9.44
C GLY A 80 -20.63 -21.12 -8.02
N ALA A 81 -19.46 -20.73 -7.53
CA ALA A 81 -19.01 -21.04 -6.17
C ALA A 81 -18.14 -19.90 -5.62
N ALA A 82 -16.88 -19.80 -6.05
CA ALA A 82 -15.97 -18.79 -5.54
C ALA A 82 -15.32 -17.97 -6.66
N LEU A 83 -15.19 -16.67 -6.44
CA LEU A 83 -14.39 -15.75 -7.25
C LEU A 83 -13.20 -15.30 -6.41
N ASN A 84 -11.98 -15.72 -6.78
CA ASN A 84 -10.75 -15.32 -6.10
C ASN A 84 -9.91 -14.44 -7.03
N ASN A 85 -10.01 -13.12 -6.89
CA ASN A 85 -9.21 -12.18 -7.67
C ASN A 85 -7.96 -11.76 -6.92
N GLN A 86 -6.79 -12.00 -7.51
CA GLN A 86 -5.50 -11.48 -7.04
C GLN A 86 -4.89 -10.49 -8.06
N GLY A 87 -5.57 -10.27 -9.19
CA GLY A 87 -5.17 -9.43 -10.32
C GLY A 87 -5.87 -8.07 -10.33
N THR A 88 -5.79 -7.36 -11.46
CA THR A 88 -6.51 -6.09 -11.64
C THR A 88 -7.78 -6.32 -12.43
N LEU A 89 -8.92 -5.89 -11.91
CA LEU A 89 -10.19 -5.81 -12.62
C LEU A 89 -10.49 -4.35 -12.94
N ARG A 90 -10.59 -4.01 -14.23
CA ARG A 90 -10.85 -2.65 -14.67
C ARG A 90 -11.99 -2.59 -15.69
N ALA A 91 -13.09 -1.97 -15.31
CA ALA A 91 -14.18 -1.66 -16.23
C ALA A 91 -14.20 -0.17 -16.55
N SER A 92 -14.44 0.23 -17.81
CA SER A 92 -14.60 1.65 -18.12
C SER A 92 -16.00 2.19 -17.80
N HIS A 93 -17.01 1.32 -17.81
CA HIS A 93 -18.41 1.67 -17.57
C HIS A 93 -18.99 0.87 -16.39
N ASN A 94 -19.14 -0.45 -16.51
CA ASN A 94 -19.71 -1.29 -15.43
C ASN A 94 -18.84 -2.49 -15.03
N LEU A 95 -18.71 -2.75 -13.74
CA LEU A 95 -18.07 -3.97 -13.20
C LEU A 95 -19.10 -4.71 -12.34
N ASP A 96 -19.47 -5.91 -12.77
CA ASP A 96 -20.40 -6.80 -12.09
C ASP A 96 -19.71 -8.12 -11.73
N ALA A 97 -19.96 -8.62 -10.51
CA ALA A 97 -19.37 -9.83 -9.98
C ALA A 97 -20.41 -10.63 -9.19
N HIS A 98 -20.74 -11.82 -9.69
CA HIS A 98 -21.67 -12.76 -9.08
C HIS A 98 -20.96 -14.06 -8.71
N ALA A 99 -20.91 -14.37 -7.41
CA ALA A 99 -20.48 -15.65 -6.87
C ALA A 99 -21.04 -15.87 -5.46
N ASP A 100 -21.07 -17.12 -5.00
CA ASP A 100 -21.47 -17.42 -3.60
C ASP A 100 -20.43 -16.88 -2.61
N ASN A 101 -19.15 -16.87 -2.99
CA ASN A 101 -18.07 -16.26 -2.22
C ASN A 101 -17.14 -15.43 -3.11
N ILE A 102 -16.89 -14.18 -2.73
CA ILE A 102 -16.01 -13.27 -3.45
C ILE A 102 -14.86 -12.87 -2.54
N THR A 103 -13.66 -13.30 -2.91
CA THR A 103 -12.40 -12.87 -2.29
C THR A 103 -11.65 -12.00 -3.29
N ASN A 104 -11.60 -10.70 -3.01
CA ASN A 104 -10.72 -9.79 -3.74
C ASN A 104 -9.48 -9.48 -2.90
N SER A 105 -8.32 -9.76 -3.47
CA SER A 105 -7.01 -9.41 -2.91
C SER A 105 -6.18 -8.56 -3.89
N GLY A 106 -6.77 -8.22 -5.05
CA GLY A 106 -6.21 -7.33 -6.05
C GLY A 106 -7.00 -6.01 -6.16
N LEU A 107 -6.82 -5.28 -7.26
CA LEU A 107 -7.50 -4.00 -7.46
C LEU A 107 -8.78 -4.19 -8.28
N ALA A 108 -9.90 -3.60 -7.85
CA ALA A 108 -11.13 -3.51 -8.63
C ALA A 108 -11.52 -2.03 -8.83
N CYS A 109 -11.64 -1.58 -10.08
CA CYS A 109 -11.99 -0.19 -10.37
C CYS A 109 -12.93 -0.05 -11.58
N THR A 110 -13.98 0.75 -11.43
CA THR A 110 -14.83 1.28 -12.52
C THR A 110 -14.35 2.68 -12.90
N ALA A 111 -14.21 2.99 -14.19
CA ALA A 111 -13.68 4.29 -14.64
C ALA A 111 -14.71 5.43 -14.57
N TYR A 112 -15.97 5.15 -14.24
CA TYR A 112 -16.98 6.19 -14.08
C TYR A 112 -16.90 6.81 -12.68
N ALA A 113 -16.61 8.12 -12.67
CA ALA A 113 -16.59 9.05 -11.53
C ALA A 113 -15.40 8.97 -10.56
N ARG A 114 -14.24 9.55 -10.93
CA ARG A 114 -13.23 10.10 -9.98
C ARG A 114 -12.94 9.22 -8.74
N ALA A 115 -12.97 7.90 -8.89
CA ALA A 115 -13.12 6.98 -7.76
C ALA A 115 -11.79 6.29 -7.42
N ARG A 116 -11.46 6.36 -6.13
CA ARG A 116 -10.41 5.57 -5.49
C ARG A 116 -10.64 4.09 -5.78
N CYS A 117 -9.59 3.39 -6.19
CA CYS A 117 -9.59 1.93 -6.25
C CYS A 117 -9.74 1.38 -4.82
N HIS A 118 -10.62 0.40 -4.64
CA HIS A 118 -10.81 -0.30 -3.38
C HIS A 118 -10.16 -1.69 -3.50
N VAL A 119 -9.58 -2.15 -2.39
CA VAL A 119 -9.02 -3.49 -2.23
C VAL A 119 -10.06 -4.37 -1.56
#